data_AF-A0A952NYI5-F1
#
_entry.id   AF-A0A952NYI5-F1
#
_cell.length_a   1.000
_cell.length_b   1.000
_cell.length_c   1.000
_cell.angle_alpha   90.00
_cell.angle_beta   90.00
_cell.angle_gamma   90.00
#
_symmetry.space_group_name_H-M   'P 1'
#
loop_
_entity.id
_entity.type
_entity.pdbx_description
1 polymer ?
#
loop_
_entity_poly.entity_id
_entity_poly.type
_entity_poly.pdbx_seq_one_letter_code
_entity_poly.pdbx_strand_id
1 'polypeptide(L)' 'MKLRLAIIIPAYNEERRLPRTLTRLREAAQRPDFPWELAKVIVVNDGSKDATSRLVLEEKLSLVGACRVP' A
#
# COMPACT_ATOMS: atom_id res chain seq x y z
N MET A 1 -13.31 17.71 -10.45
CA MET A 1 -12.89 16.40 -10.97
C MET A 1 -11.61 16.00 -10.25
N LYS A 2 -11.52 14.81 -9.65
CA LYS A 2 -10.31 14.34 -8.94
C LYS A 2 -9.45 13.48 -9.85
N LEU A 3 -8.13 13.65 -9.79
CA LEU A 3 -7.17 12.80 -10.51
C LEU A 3 -7.15 11.41 -9.86
N ARG A 4 -7.18 10.32 -10.65
CA ARG A 4 -7.07 8.97 -10.10
C ARG A 4 -5.60 8.59 -9.91
N LEU A 5 -5.21 8.25 -8.69
CA LEU A 5 -3.84 7.88 -8.34
C LEU A 5 -3.71 6.38 -8.10
N ALA A 6 -2.77 5.73 -8.78
CA ALA A 6 -2.32 4.38 -8.47
C ALA A 6 -0.88 4.44 -7.93
N ILE A 7 -0.60 3.73 -6.85
CA ILE A 7 0.73 3.72 -6.18
C ILE A 7 1.29 2.31 -6.22
N ILE A 8 2.55 2.17 -6.63
CA ILE A 8 3.30 0.91 -6.56
C ILE A 8 4.36 1.06 -5.47
N ILE A 9 4.40 0.14 -4.52
CA ILE A 9 5.32 0.14 -3.38
C ILE A 9 6.21 -1.11 -3.47
N PRO A 10 7.47 -0.99 -3.90
CA PRO A 10 8.42 -2.08 -3.71
C PRO A 10 8.70 -2.26 -2.21
N ALA A 11 8.71 -3.50 -1.73
CA ALA A 11 8.90 -3.82 -0.33
C ALA A 11 9.85 -5.01 -0.14
N TYR A 12 10.93 -4.78 0.61
CA TYR A 12 11.87 -5.80 1.06
C TYR A 12 12.21 -5.58 2.53
N ASN A 13 11.81 -6.49 3.40
CA ASN A 13 12.01 -6.41 4.85
C ASN A 13 11.50 -5.09 5.48
N GLU A 14 10.24 -4.76 5.19
CA GLU A 14 9.57 -3.52 5.56
C GLU A 14 8.54 -3.69 6.69
N GLU A 15 8.61 -4.77 7.49
CA GLU A 15 7.58 -5.10 8.49
C GLU A 15 7.25 -3.95 9.47
N ARG A 16 8.24 -3.08 9.74
CA ARG A 16 8.09 -1.95 10.66
C ARG A 16 7.57 -0.68 9.99
N ARG A 17 7.81 -0.50 8.70
CA ARG A 17 7.50 0.76 7.98
C ARG A 17 6.24 0.64 7.15
N LEU A 18 6.04 -0.48 6.47
CA LEU A 18 4.94 -0.68 5.53
C LEU A 18 3.55 -0.48 6.17
N PRO A 19 3.22 -1.03 7.36
CA PRO A 19 1.91 -0.81 7.97
C PRO A 19 1.62 0.68 8.25
N ARG A 20 2.64 1.42 8.71
CA ARG A 20 2.51 2.86 8.97
C ARG A 20 2.31 3.64 7.67
N THR A 21 2.99 3.25 6.59
CA THR A 21 2.82 3.87 5.27
C THR A 21 1.41 3.64 4.73
N LEU A 22 0.90 2.40 4.78
CA LEU A 22 -0.44 2.06 4.32
C LEU A 22 -1.52 2.78 5.14
N THR A 23 -1.35 2.88 6.46
CA THR A 23 -2.23 3.67 7.35
C THR A 23 -2.27 5.14 6.93
N ARG A 24 -1.12 5.76 6.70
CA ARG A 24 -1.04 7.17 6.26
C ARG A 24 -1.63 7.40 4.88
N LEU A 25 -1.44 6.46 3.94
CA LEU A 25 -2.05 6.54 2.62
C LEU A 25 -3.57 6.46 2.71
N ARG A 26 -4.12 5.62 3.60
CA ARG A 26 -5.55 5.56 3.89
C ARG A 26 -6.07 6.88 4.47
N GLU A 27 -5.40 7.42 5.47
CA GLU A 27 -5.76 8.72 6.06
C GLU A 27 -5.73 9.84 5.01
N ALA A 28 -4.72 9.84 4.14
CA ALA A 28 -4.61 10.80 3.05
C ALA A 28 -5.75 10.63 2.04
N ALA A 29 -6.07 9.40 1.62
CA ALA A 29 -7.15 9.12 0.68
C ALA A 29 -8.54 9.56 1.18
N GLN A 30 -8.73 9.66 2.50
CA GLN A 30 -9.98 10.11 3.11
C GLN A 30 -10.11 11.63 3.21
N ARG A 31 -9.04 12.41 2.96
CA ARG A 31 -9.17 13.86 3.08
C ARG A 31 -9.88 14.46 1.86
N PRO A 32 -10.93 15.28 2.07
CA PRO A 32 -11.75 15.77 0.97
C PRO A 32 -11.02 16.79 0.08
N ASP A 33 -10.02 17.48 0.63
CA ASP A 33 -9.24 18.56 0.02
C ASP A 33 -8.11 18.08 -0.91
N PHE A 34 -7.81 16.78 -0.96
CA PHE A 34 -6.83 16.30 -1.93
C PHE A 34 -7.35 16.41 -3.38
N PRO A 35 -6.50 16.83 -4.33
CA PRO A 35 -6.85 16.94 -5.75
C PRO A 35 -6.94 15.58 -6.45
N TRP A 36 -6.70 14.48 -5.72
CA TRP A 36 -6.71 13.12 -6.23
C TRP A 36 -7.57 12.19 -5.39
N GLU A 37 -7.95 11.07 -5.99
CA GLU A 37 -8.61 9.94 -5.39
C GLU A 37 -7.68 8.73 -5.50
N LEU A 38 -7.39 8.06 -4.38
CA LEU A 38 -6.56 6.87 -4.38
C LEU A 38 -7.34 5.71 -5.00
N ALA A 39 -6.95 5.30 -6.19
CA ALA A 39 -7.63 4.25 -6.95
C ALA A 39 -7.08 2.85 -6.66
N LYS A 40 -5.78 2.72 -6.41
CA LYS A 40 -5.13 1.43 -6.17
C LYS A 40 -3.77 1.59 -5.48
N VAL A 41 -3.42 0.64 -4.62
CA VAL A 41 -2.07 0.46 -4.10
C VAL A 41 -1.63 -0.97 -4.42
N ILE A 42 -0.45 -1.14 -5.00
CA ILE A 42 0.13 -2.45 -5.28
C ILE A 42 1.44 -2.54 -4.53
N VAL A 43 1.53 -3.46 -3.56
CA VAL A 43 2.79 -3.76 -2.89
C VAL A 43 3.47 -4.89 -3.66
N VAL A 44 4.68 -4.64 -4.13
CA VAL A 44 5.52 -5.62 -4.81
C VAL A 44 6.55 -6.13 -3.81
N ASN A 45 6.39 -7.37 -3.35
CA ASN A 45 7.30 -7.99 -2.41
C ASN A 45 8.40 -8.78 -3.14
N ASP A 46 9.65 -8.37 -2.94
CA ASP A 46 10.84 -8.92 -3.58
C ASP A 46 11.55 -9.97 -2.68
N GLY A 47 10.79 -10.96 -2.21
CA GLY A 47 11.36 -12.06 -1.40
C GLY A 47 11.74 -11.68 0.03
N SER A 48 10.96 -10.81 0.68
CA SER A 48 11.15 -10.45 2.10
C SER A 48 11.23 -11.69 2.99
N LYS A 49 12.15 -11.67 3.96
CA LYS A 49 12.40 -12.77 4.92
C LYS A 49 11.76 -12.51 6.29
N ASP A 50 11.15 -11.35 6.46
CA ASP A 50 10.49 -10.91 7.69
C ASP A 50 8.95 -11.01 7.56
N ALA A 51 8.21 -10.35 8.46
CA ALA A 51 6.74 -10.38 8.43
C ALA A 51 6.09 -9.55 7.30
N THR A 52 6.85 -8.90 6.40
CA THR A 52 6.31 -8.00 5.37
C THR A 52 5.20 -8.64 4.53
N SER A 53 5.39 -9.86 4.03
CA SER A 53 4.37 -10.55 3.23
C SER A 53 3.05 -10.73 4.00
N ARG A 54 3.16 -11.13 5.28
CA ARG A 54 1.99 -11.40 6.14
C ARG A 54 1.21 -10.11 6.40
N LEU A 55 1.93 -9.04 6.74
CA LEU A 55 1.34 -7.74 7.05
C LEU A 55 0.58 -7.12 5.87
N VAL A 56 1.04 -7.35 4.64
CA VAL A 56 0.30 -6.91 3.43
C VAL A 56 -0.98 -7.71 3.24
N LEU A 57 -0.95 -9.03 3.47
CA LEU A 57 -2.13 -9.89 3.30
C LEU A 57 -3.19 -9.66 4.39
N GLU A 58 -2.78 -9.22 5.58
CA GLU A 58 -3.67 -8.84 6.67
C GLU A 58 -4.27 -7.42 6.49
N GLU A 59 -3.75 -6.64 5.54
CA GLU A 59 -4.27 -5.30 5.25
C GLU A 59 -5.71 -5.37 4.72
N LYS A 60 -6.62 -4.65 5.37
CA LYS A 60 -8.07 -4.72 5.08
C LYS A 60 -8.51 -3.74 4.01
N LEU A 61 -7.60 -2.91 3.50
CA LEU A 61 -7.92 -1.93 2.48
C LEU A 61 -8.12 -2.65 1.14
N SER A 62 -9.36 -2.68 0.64
CA SER A 62 -9.75 -3.35 -0.62
C SER A 62 -9.00 -2.85 -1.86
N LEU A 63 -8.34 -1.69 -1.75
CA LEU A 63 -7.55 -1.07 -2.80
C LEU A 63 -6.08 -1.54 -2.80
N VAL A 64 -5.64 -2.28 -1.78
CA VAL A 64 -4.27 -2.81 -1.65
C VAL A 64 -4.23 -4.22 -2.24
N GLY A 65 -3.37 -4.41 -3.23
CA GLY A 65 -3.02 -5.73 -3.75
C GLY A 65 -1.57 -6.08 -3.44
N ALA A 66 -1.28 -7.37 -3.29
CA ALA A 66 0.07 -7.90 -3.16
C ALA A 66 0.51 -8.57 -4.47
N CYS A 67 1.72 -8.27 -4.93
CA CYS A 67 2.39 -8.95 -6.03
C CYS A 67 3.69 -9.55 -5.50
N ARG A 68 3.93 -10.84 -5.76
CA ARG A 68 5.23 -11.47 -5.52
C ARG A 68 6.01 -11.50 -6.81
N VAL A 69 7.27 -11.10 -6.75
CA VAL A 69 8.23 -11.32 -7.82
C VAL A 69 8.69 -12.80 -7.71
N PRO A 70 8.76 -13.55 -8.82
CA PRO A 70 9.21 -14.95 -8.81
C PRO A 70 10.65 -15.12 -8.32
#